data_AF-A0AA39HBS8-F1
#
_entry.id   AF-A0AA39HBS8-F1
#
_cell.length_a   1.000
_cell.length_b   1.000
_cell.length_c   1.000
_cell.angle_alpha   90.00
_cell.angle_beta   90.00
_cell.angle_gamma   90.00
#
_symmetry.space_group_name_H-M   'P 1'
#
loop_
_entity.id
_entity.type
_entity.pdbx_description
1 polymer ?
#
loop_
_entity_poly.entity_id
_entity_poly.type
_entity_poly.pdbx_seq_one_letter_code
_entity_poly.pdbx_strand_id
1 'polypeptide(L)'
;MLHTVALVQYIFTLVPISITVIYLCRIFYNKPLTTLWKESSPVAMLFVAIILMLGIDAVMGIEWILLLFNVISNDSESSALLGIPVLLRVGIQLLFAISNSAIYAQRIYILIYPLKPIRRANKVIFWLEMTITVIAAAFAVIPNIPSSWNFTPAPEGCYSPNCSNLLPGRRYSASTTLVLSTCTVLLGGSFQYLYYRYRTSKRSTKPETLKLHRFARYSFYIRLVFETIPYIIDTFFTNVVGVKIGTYIGPYGLVATCLDYCASTFVYYTLVIKKRAQVGNVNSLAVPFWVDVLLIIRHTLIYGNGIGIFVAFVERSIASYYAHNYELTRRKELPFVLLFFQHIFAAMLITLYGFHIISTIGPSLIMAGLNVITVLGILYLRFVNYARYKGDSRSSSSASTLSHRYQIVENIRSYRVLIPVTVIVMAGSIFGVLMYVSMYYVENRFFRSVMAEGFSMMISSGTMTVPLIAACGYRKVGTRLKKALKISSIKRMYWKRTGTTHALPSVEAPNLRIQNIRGQELVVETQHITTVYFSQLQQQWQ
;
A
#
# COMPACT_ATOMS: atom_id res chain seq x y z
N MET A 1 -19.38 -7.94 -1.06
CA MET A 1 -18.01 -7.50 -1.38
C MET A 1 -17.17 -7.32 -0.11
N LEU A 2 -17.64 -6.53 0.86
CA LEU A 2 -16.89 -6.26 2.10
C LEU A 2 -16.56 -7.52 2.92
N HIS A 3 -17.51 -8.46 3.03
CA HIS A 3 -17.33 -9.77 3.68
C HIS A 3 -16.14 -10.56 3.10
N THR A 4 -16.09 -10.71 1.77
CA THR A 4 -15.01 -11.39 1.06
C THR A 4 -13.65 -10.70 1.28
N VAL A 5 -13.63 -9.37 1.30
CA VAL A 5 -12.39 -8.60 1.55
C VAL A 5 -11.89 -8.85 2.96
N ALA A 6 -12.76 -8.80 3.97
CA ALA A 6 -12.39 -9.09 5.36
C ALA A 6 -11.87 -10.52 5.52
N LEU A 7 -12.53 -11.50 4.91
CA LEU A 7 -12.09 -12.91 4.91
C LEU A 7 -10.68 -13.06 4.32
N VAL A 8 -10.44 -12.46 3.15
CA VAL A 8 -9.11 -12.47 2.52
C VAL A 8 -8.06 -11.80 3.40
N GLN A 9 -8.40 -10.73 4.11
CA GLN A 9 -7.47 -10.06 5.02
C GLN A 9 -7.13 -10.92 6.23
N TYR A 10 -8.10 -11.60 6.87
CA TYR A 10 -7.79 -12.51 7.97
C TYR A 10 -6.91 -13.69 7.51
N ILE A 11 -7.21 -14.30 6.36
CA ILE A 11 -6.35 -15.35 5.79
C ILE A 11 -4.94 -14.79 5.52
N PHE A 12 -4.85 -13.57 4.97
CA PHE A 12 -3.58 -12.90 4.73
C PHE A 12 -2.82 -12.63 6.04
N THR A 13 -3.48 -12.38 7.18
CA THR A 13 -2.80 -12.19 8.48
C THR A 13 -2.13 -13.44 9.02
N LEU A 14 -2.63 -14.64 8.68
CA LEU A 14 -2.03 -15.92 9.12
C LEU A 14 -0.67 -16.19 8.45
N VAL A 15 -0.44 -15.63 7.26
CA VAL A 15 0.84 -15.76 6.52
C VAL A 15 2.02 -15.10 7.25
N PRO A 16 2.00 -13.78 7.57
CA PRO A 16 3.09 -13.15 8.33
C PRO A 16 3.23 -13.71 9.74
N ILE A 17 2.14 -14.17 10.38
CA ILE A 17 2.21 -14.91 11.65
C ILE A 17 3.10 -16.15 11.49
N SER A 18 2.80 -16.99 10.51
CA SER A 18 3.56 -18.23 10.24
C SER A 18 5.03 -17.95 9.93
N ILE A 19 5.30 -16.93 9.10
CA ILE A 19 6.67 -16.49 8.78
C ILE A 19 7.40 -16.03 10.03
N THR A 20 6.74 -15.25 10.90
CA THR A 20 7.33 -14.75 12.15
C THR A 20 7.70 -15.90 13.08
N VAL A 21 6.83 -16.91 13.23
CA VAL A 21 7.11 -18.12 14.04
C VAL A 21 8.39 -18.82 13.53
N ILE A 22 8.52 -19.02 12.22
CA ILE A 22 9.73 -19.63 11.63
C ILE A 22 10.99 -18.83 11.97
N TYR A 23 10.93 -17.50 11.86
CA TYR A 23 12.07 -16.65 12.21
C TYR A 23 12.37 -16.61 13.71
N LEU A 24 11.35 -16.62 14.57
CA LEU A 24 11.54 -16.72 16.02
C LEU A 24 12.22 -18.03 16.41
N CYS A 25 11.76 -19.16 15.86
CA CYS A 25 12.41 -20.46 16.05
C CYS A 25 13.89 -20.40 15.62
N ARG A 26 14.19 -19.80 14.47
CA ARG A 26 15.57 -19.61 14.00
C ARG A 26 16.38 -18.66 14.89
N ILE A 27 15.78 -17.59 15.40
CA ILE A 27 16.44 -16.65 16.32
C ILE A 27 16.78 -17.38 17.62
N PHE A 28 15.83 -18.08 18.23
CA PHE A 28 16.04 -18.77 19.50
C PHE A 28 16.92 -20.02 19.40
N TYR A 29 16.91 -20.71 18.27
CA TYR A 29 17.85 -21.78 17.98
C TYR A 29 19.31 -21.27 17.99
N ASN A 30 19.56 -20.11 17.36
CA ASN A 30 20.90 -19.53 17.31
C ASN A 30 21.28 -18.75 18.57
N LYS A 31 20.29 -18.19 19.25
CA LYS A 31 20.50 -17.30 20.39
C LYS A 31 19.34 -17.43 21.37
N PRO A 32 19.48 -18.23 22.44
CA PRO A 32 18.39 -18.49 23.36
C PRO A 32 17.96 -17.20 24.06
N LEU A 33 16.69 -17.14 24.47
CA LEU A 33 16.08 -15.96 25.10
C LEU A 33 16.86 -15.51 26.36
N THR A 34 17.42 -16.45 27.11
CA THR A 34 18.26 -16.16 28.29
C THR A 34 19.54 -15.38 27.94
N THR A 35 20.15 -15.67 26.79
CA THR A 35 21.31 -14.93 26.28
C THR A 35 20.89 -13.55 25.78
N LEU A 36 19.77 -13.46 25.04
CA LEU A 36 19.19 -12.17 24.63
C LEU A 36 18.90 -11.27 25.82
N TRP A 37 18.34 -11.84 26.91
CA TRP A 37 18.02 -11.13 28.14
C TRP A 37 19.25 -10.52 28.81
N LYS A 38 20.34 -11.29 28.89
CA LYS A 38 21.61 -10.85 29.50
C LYS A 38 22.26 -9.72 28.71
N GLU A 39 22.14 -9.73 27.39
CA GLU A 39 22.69 -8.68 26.53
C GLU A 39 21.82 -7.43 26.47
N SER A 40 20.51 -7.60 26.31
CA SER A 40 19.59 -6.51 26.03
C SER A 40 18.16 -6.88 26.47
N SER A 41 17.86 -6.71 27.75
CA SER A 41 16.54 -7.03 28.33
C SER A 41 15.36 -6.44 27.56
N PRO A 42 15.36 -5.18 27.07
CA PRO A 42 14.25 -4.64 26.27
C PRO A 42 14.02 -5.38 24.94
N VAL A 43 15.08 -5.90 24.32
CA VAL A 43 14.97 -6.68 23.07
C VAL A 43 14.39 -8.07 23.36
N ALA A 44 14.78 -8.68 24.48
CA ALA A 44 14.18 -9.94 24.90
C ALA A 44 12.69 -9.75 25.23
N MET A 45 12.32 -8.67 25.93
CA MET A 45 10.92 -8.32 26.19
C MET A 45 10.13 -8.06 24.92
N LEU A 46 10.71 -7.37 23.93
CA LEU A 46 10.09 -7.22 22.61
C LEU A 46 9.74 -8.58 21.99
N PHE A 47 10.65 -9.56 22.05
CA PHE A 47 10.37 -10.89 21.50
C PHE A 47 9.31 -11.65 22.30
N VAL A 48 9.28 -11.51 23.62
CA VAL A 48 8.20 -12.06 24.44
C VAL A 48 6.85 -11.44 24.03
N ALA A 49 6.81 -10.12 23.85
CA ALA A 49 5.61 -9.41 23.38
C ALA A 49 5.18 -9.89 21.99
N ILE A 50 6.11 -10.13 21.06
CA ILE A 50 5.82 -10.67 19.73
C ILE A 50 5.22 -12.09 19.83
N ILE A 51 5.76 -12.98 20.68
CA ILE A 51 5.21 -14.33 20.86
C ILE A 51 3.75 -14.26 21.37
N LEU A 52 3.50 -13.39 22.35
CA LEU A 52 2.15 -13.18 22.89
C LEU A 52 1.20 -12.60 21.81
N MET A 53 1.68 -11.63 21.01
CA MET A 53 0.92 -11.06 19.90
C MET A 53 0.58 -12.11 18.83
N LEU A 54 1.53 -12.98 18.47
CA LEU A 54 1.29 -14.05 17.49
C LEU A 54 0.18 -14.99 17.94
N GLY A 55 0.20 -15.39 19.21
CA GLY A 55 -0.83 -16.27 19.77
C GLY A 55 -2.20 -15.62 19.73
N ILE A 56 -2.32 -14.39 20.23
CA ILE A 56 -3.62 -13.72 20.32
C ILE A 56 -4.17 -13.29 18.95
N ASP A 57 -3.31 -12.82 18.04
CA ASP A 57 -3.71 -12.43 16.69
C ASP A 57 -4.13 -13.65 15.86
N ALA A 58 -3.51 -14.83 16.08
CA ALA A 58 -3.92 -16.07 15.43
C ALA A 58 -5.30 -16.55 15.92
N VAL A 59 -5.54 -16.52 17.24
CA VAL A 59 -6.85 -16.84 17.82
C VAL A 59 -7.91 -15.91 17.27
N MET A 60 -7.67 -14.60 17.32
CA MET A 60 -8.60 -13.61 16.75
C MET A 60 -8.83 -13.82 15.26
N GLY A 61 -7.78 -14.08 14.48
CA GLY A 61 -7.91 -14.34 13.04
C GLY A 61 -8.81 -15.54 12.76
N ILE A 62 -8.64 -16.65 13.50
CA ILE A 62 -9.46 -17.86 13.36
C ILE A 62 -10.90 -17.60 13.80
N GLU A 63 -11.14 -16.98 14.96
CA GLU A 63 -12.48 -16.70 15.46
C GLU A 63 -13.28 -15.82 14.49
N TRP A 64 -12.67 -14.76 13.94
CA TRP A 64 -13.33 -13.91 12.96
C TRP A 64 -13.56 -14.62 11.62
N ILE A 65 -12.69 -15.55 11.21
CA ILE A 65 -12.95 -16.42 10.05
C ILE A 65 -14.16 -17.32 10.31
N LEU A 66 -14.24 -17.96 11.48
CA LEU A 66 -15.37 -18.81 11.86
C LEU A 66 -16.69 -18.03 11.94
N LEU A 67 -16.66 -16.81 12.48
CA LEU A 67 -17.79 -15.89 12.48
C LEU A 67 -18.21 -15.54 11.05
N LEU A 68 -17.27 -15.23 10.16
CA LEU A 68 -17.55 -14.90 8.76
C LEU A 68 -18.15 -16.08 7.97
N PHE A 69 -17.78 -17.32 8.32
CA PHE A 69 -18.40 -18.52 7.75
C PHE A 69 -19.73 -18.91 8.41
N ASN A 70 -20.23 -18.11 9.36
CA ASN A 70 -21.41 -18.40 10.18
C ASN A 70 -21.30 -19.74 10.94
N VAL A 71 -20.07 -20.18 11.25
CA VAL A 71 -19.84 -21.35 12.12
C VAL A 71 -20.09 -20.96 13.59
N ILE A 72 -19.72 -19.73 13.94
CA ILE A 72 -20.05 -19.08 15.21
C ILE A 72 -21.22 -18.13 14.94
N SER A 73 -22.30 -18.23 15.72
CA SER A 73 -23.45 -17.31 15.62
C SER A 73 -23.04 -15.91 16.11
N ASN A 74 -23.57 -14.86 15.48
CA ASN A 74 -23.35 -13.48 15.94
C ASN A 74 -24.40 -13.10 17.01
N ASP A 75 -24.41 -13.82 18.13
CA ASP A 75 -25.23 -13.55 19.31
C ASP A 75 -24.41 -12.98 20.47
N SER A 76 -25.08 -12.58 21.55
CA SER A 76 -24.42 -11.99 22.73
C SER A 76 -23.47 -12.96 23.43
N GLU A 77 -23.77 -14.26 23.46
CA GLU A 77 -22.93 -15.28 24.09
C GLU A 77 -21.62 -15.47 23.30
N SER A 78 -21.72 -15.64 21.99
CA SER A 78 -20.56 -15.76 21.09
C SER A 78 -19.75 -14.46 21.00
N SER A 79 -20.38 -13.31 21.23
CA SER A 79 -19.69 -12.02 21.29
C SER A 79 -18.73 -11.93 22.49
N ALA A 80 -18.98 -12.68 23.57
CA ALA A 80 -18.03 -12.81 24.67
C ALA A 80 -16.74 -13.52 24.24
N LEU A 81 -16.90 -14.60 23.46
CA LEU A 81 -15.79 -15.35 22.89
C LEU A 81 -14.91 -14.44 22.01
N LEU A 82 -15.52 -13.55 21.21
CA LEU A 82 -14.80 -12.57 20.40
C LEU A 82 -14.20 -11.41 21.21
N GLY A 83 -14.86 -11.01 22.30
CA GLY A 83 -14.49 -9.86 23.10
C GLY A 83 -13.24 -10.08 23.96
N ILE A 84 -13.09 -11.28 24.56
CA ILE A 84 -11.96 -11.60 25.45
C ILE A 84 -10.61 -11.50 24.72
N PRO A 85 -10.42 -12.11 23.53
CA PRO A 85 -9.17 -12.00 22.79
C PRO A 85 -8.85 -10.57 22.35
N VAL A 86 -9.87 -9.81 21.97
CA VAL A 86 -9.73 -8.38 21.63
C VAL A 86 -9.20 -7.59 22.83
N LEU A 87 -9.75 -7.82 24.03
CA LEU A 87 -9.33 -7.16 25.26
C LEU A 87 -7.89 -7.52 25.64
N LEU A 88 -7.55 -8.82 25.58
CA LEU A 88 -6.21 -9.30 25.86
C LEU A 88 -5.20 -8.75 24.86
N ARG A 89 -5.56 -8.70 23.58
CA ARG A 89 -4.76 -8.12 22.51
C ARG A 89 -4.42 -6.65 22.78
N VAL A 90 -5.36 -5.85 23.28
CA VAL A 90 -5.07 -4.45 23.66
C VAL A 90 -3.95 -4.40 24.70
N GLY A 91 -4.02 -5.21 25.75
CA GLY A 91 -2.97 -5.26 26.78
C GLY A 91 -1.59 -5.67 26.23
N ILE A 92 -1.57 -6.73 25.41
CA ILE A 92 -0.32 -7.22 24.80
C ILE A 92 0.25 -6.22 23.79
N GLN A 93 -0.61 -5.54 23.03
CA GLN A 93 -0.19 -4.51 22.07
C GLN A 93 0.50 -3.33 22.78
N LEU A 94 0.03 -2.94 23.98
CA LEU A 94 0.67 -1.91 24.78
C LEU A 94 2.06 -2.36 25.27
N LEU A 95 2.19 -3.61 25.72
CA LEU A 95 3.50 -4.20 26.05
C LEU A 95 4.44 -4.13 24.83
N PHE A 96 3.98 -4.54 23.65
CA PHE A 96 4.77 -4.48 22.41
C PHE A 96 5.21 -3.04 22.06
N ALA A 97 4.33 -2.06 22.20
CA ALA A 97 4.62 -0.65 21.94
C ALA A 97 5.66 -0.08 22.92
N ILE A 98 5.53 -0.42 24.20
CA ILE A 98 6.43 0.05 25.25
C ILE A 98 7.80 -0.63 25.12
N SER A 99 7.87 -1.93 24.79
CA SER A 99 9.14 -2.62 24.52
C SER A 99 9.91 -2.00 23.36
N ASN A 100 9.23 -1.61 22.26
CA ASN A 100 9.87 -0.87 21.17
C ASN A 100 10.44 0.48 21.65
N SER A 101 9.67 1.21 22.46
CA SER A 101 10.11 2.50 23.05
C SER A 101 11.30 2.32 24.01
N ALA A 102 11.30 1.25 24.80
CA ALA A 102 12.38 0.89 25.72
C ALA A 102 13.68 0.57 24.97
N ILE A 103 13.61 -0.07 23.80
CA ILE A 103 14.77 -0.27 22.93
C ILE A 103 15.36 1.09 22.51
N TYR A 104 14.55 2.06 22.10
CA TYR A 104 15.05 3.38 21.71
C TYR A 104 15.68 4.11 22.91
N ALA A 105 15.02 4.10 24.07
CA ALA A 105 15.55 4.67 25.30
C ALA A 105 16.91 4.05 25.69
N GLN A 106 17.03 2.72 25.60
CA GLN A 106 18.28 2.01 25.84
C GLN A 106 19.38 2.45 24.87
N ARG A 107 19.07 2.61 23.57
CA ARG A 107 20.07 3.05 22.58
C ARG A 107 20.46 4.51 22.76
N ILE A 108 19.53 5.38 23.15
CA ILE A 108 19.82 6.77 23.52
C ILE A 108 20.80 6.79 24.70
N TYR A 109 20.53 6.01 25.76
CA TYR A 109 21.41 5.92 26.92
C TYR A 109 22.83 5.47 26.54
N ILE A 110 22.98 4.45 25.69
CA ILE A 110 24.27 3.95 25.22
C ILE A 110 25.04 5.03 24.43
N LEU A 111 24.35 5.82 23.60
CA LEU A 111 24.97 6.88 22.82
C LEU A 111 25.44 8.06 23.69
N ILE A 112 24.65 8.43 24.71
CA ILE A 112 24.99 9.53 25.63
C ILE A 112 26.09 9.11 26.61
N TYR A 113 26.05 7.88 27.12
CA TYR A 113 26.96 7.40 28.17
C TYR A 113 27.73 6.12 27.76
N PRO A 114 28.64 6.19 26.77
CA PRO A 114 29.30 5.00 26.21
C PRO A 114 30.22 4.25 27.19
N LEU A 115 30.70 4.92 28.25
CA LEU A 115 31.62 4.34 29.25
C LEU A 115 30.89 3.76 30.48
N LYS A 116 29.59 4.03 30.66
CA LYS A 116 28.87 3.58 31.85
C LYS A 116 28.46 2.10 31.75
N PRO A 117 28.40 1.37 32.87
CA PRO A 117 28.01 -0.04 32.86
C PRO A 117 26.56 -0.21 32.42
N ILE A 118 26.36 -0.84 31.26
CA ILE A 118 25.04 -1.04 30.64
C ILE A 118 24.09 -1.92 31.48
N ARG A 119 24.62 -2.81 32.32
CA ARG A 119 23.83 -3.76 33.12
C ARG A 119 22.88 -3.07 34.10
N ARG A 120 23.32 -1.99 34.76
CA ARG A 120 22.47 -1.23 35.69
C ARG A 120 21.37 -0.49 34.94
N ALA A 121 21.71 0.16 33.83
CA ALA A 121 20.75 0.86 32.98
C ALA A 121 19.69 -0.08 32.40
N ASN A 122 20.07 -1.26 31.91
CA ASN A 122 19.12 -2.26 31.40
C ASN A 122 18.12 -2.70 32.46
N LYS A 123 18.56 -2.89 33.72
CA LYS A 123 17.66 -3.22 34.84
C LYS A 123 16.66 -2.09 35.12
N VAL A 124 17.12 -0.84 35.16
CA VAL A 124 16.23 0.31 35.40
C VAL A 124 15.23 0.47 34.26
N ILE A 125 15.68 0.40 33.00
CA ILE A 125 14.82 0.51 31.82
C ILE A 125 13.78 -0.61 31.82
N PHE A 126 14.17 -1.84 32.15
CA PHE A 126 13.26 -2.98 32.25
C PHE A 126 12.17 -2.77 33.32
N TRP A 127 12.54 -2.34 34.53
CA TRP A 127 11.55 -2.07 35.57
C TRP A 127 10.59 -0.94 35.17
N LEU A 128 11.13 0.12 34.57
CA LEU A 128 10.31 1.22 34.06
C LEU A 128 9.35 0.76 32.94
N GLU A 129 9.84 -0.05 32.00
CA GLU A 129 9.05 -0.68 30.94
C GLU A 129 7.89 -1.50 31.52
N MET A 130 8.14 -2.35 32.52
CA MET A 130 7.11 -3.15 33.18
C MET A 130 6.09 -2.30 33.93
N THR A 131 6.55 -1.30 34.70
CA THR A 131 5.65 -0.40 35.44
C THR A 131 4.76 0.40 34.50
N ILE A 132 5.32 0.99 33.45
CA ILE A 132 4.54 1.74 32.45
C ILE A 132 3.56 0.80 31.74
N THR A 133 3.95 -0.44 31.44
CA THR A 133 3.06 -1.43 30.80
C THR A 133 1.87 -1.75 31.69
N VAL A 134 2.09 -2.04 32.97
CA VAL A 134 1.00 -2.33 33.91
C VAL A 134 0.05 -1.14 34.05
N ILE A 135 0.59 0.08 34.18
CA ILE A 135 -0.23 1.30 34.27
C ILE A 135 -1.02 1.51 32.98
N ALA A 136 -0.37 1.45 31.82
CA ALA A 136 -1.02 1.64 30.53
C ALA A 136 -2.10 0.59 30.26
N ALA A 137 -1.81 -0.68 30.58
CA ALA A 137 -2.77 -1.77 30.47
C ALA A 137 -3.94 -1.56 31.42
N ALA A 138 -3.71 -1.17 32.68
CA ALA A 138 -4.78 -0.85 33.62
C ALA A 138 -5.70 0.26 33.06
N PHE A 139 -5.13 1.37 32.58
CA PHE A 139 -5.90 2.47 31.98
C PHE A 139 -6.66 2.07 30.71
N ALA A 140 -6.11 1.18 29.88
CA ALA A 140 -6.74 0.79 28.62
C ALA A 140 -7.74 -0.37 28.76
N VAL A 141 -7.49 -1.31 29.67
CA VAL A 141 -8.23 -2.57 29.81
C VAL A 141 -9.34 -2.45 30.85
N ILE A 142 -9.08 -1.88 32.03
CA ILE A 142 -10.05 -1.84 33.13
C ILE A 142 -11.37 -1.16 32.72
N PRO A 143 -11.38 -0.02 32.00
CA PRO A 143 -12.64 0.61 31.57
C PRO A 143 -13.49 -0.27 30.63
N ASN A 144 -12.95 -1.35 30.09
CA ASN A 144 -13.67 -2.28 29.24
C ASN A 144 -14.25 -3.48 30.00
N ILE A 145 -13.88 -3.73 31.28
CA ILE A 145 -14.31 -4.92 32.05
C ILE A 145 -15.74 -4.82 32.65
N PRO A 146 -16.17 -3.72 33.31
CA PRO A 146 -17.44 -3.70 34.03
C PRO A 146 -18.67 -3.71 33.12
N SER A 147 -18.52 -3.18 31.91
CA SER A 147 -19.57 -3.13 30.89
C SER A 147 -19.53 -4.33 29.93
N SER A 148 -18.49 -5.17 29.96
CA SER A 148 -18.31 -6.21 28.94
C SER A 148 -19.21 -7.42 29.13
N TRP A 149 -19.81 -7.67 30.29
CA TRP A 149 -20.66 -8.86 30.46
C TRP A 149 -21.97 -8.80 29.65
N ASN A 150 -22.35 -7.62 29.16
CA ASN A 150 -23.42 -7.44 28.17
C ASN A 150 -22.80 -7.21 26.79
N PHE A 151 -22.15 -8.24 26.23
CA PHE A 151 -21.57 -8.15 24.89
C PHE A 151 -22.67 -7.93 23.85
N THR A 152 -22.65 -6.78 23.20
CA THR A 152 -23.52 -6.52 22.05
C THR A 152 -22.97 -7.26 20.83
N PRO A 153 -23.82 -7.94 20.04
CA PRO A 153 -23.39 -8.56 18.79
C PRO A 153 -22.69 -7.56 17.88
N ALA A 154 -21.77 -8.07 17.05
CA ALA A 154 -21.10 -7.23 16.06
C ALA A 154 -22.17 -6.60 15.14
N PRO A 155 -22.16 -5.27 14.92
CA PRO A 155 -23.16 -4.63 14.07
C PRO A 155 -23.17 -5.23 12.67
N GLU A 156 -24.34 -5.32 12.03
CA GLU A 156 -24.43 -5.79 10.66
C GLU A 156 -23.52 -4.97 9.73
N GLY A 157 -22.77 -5.68 8.88
CA GLY A 157 -21.76 -5.06 8.01
C GLY A 157 -20.41 -4.75 8.66
N CYS A 158 -20.25 -5.01 9.97
CA CYS A 158 -18.96 -4.90 10.65
C CYS A 158 -18.21 -6.23 10.67
N TYR A 159 -17.10 -6.29 9.93
CA TYR A 159 -16.25 -7.49 9.81
C TYR A 159 -14.88 -7.35 10.50
N SER A 160 -14.75 -6.41 11.45
CA SER A 160 -13.51 -6.25 12.22
C SER A 160 -13.72 -5.74 13.64
N PRO A 161 -12.80 -6.02 14.57
CA PRO A 161 -12.85 -5.43 15.92
C PRO A 161 -12.86 -3.89 15.91
N ASN A 162 -12.29 -3.28 14.87
CA ASN A 162 -12.20 -1.82 14.76
C ASN A 162 -13.54 -1.15 14.41
N CYS A 163 -14.53 -1.89 13.91
CA CYS A 163 -15.87 -1.34 13.69
C CYS A 163 -16.88 -1.77 14.76
N SER A 164 -16.56 -2.79 15.56
CA SER A 164 -17.48 -3.31 16.56
C SER A 164 -17.47 -2.47 17.84
N ASN A 165 -18.54 -2.60 18.62
CA ASN A 165 -18.68 -1.99 19.94
C ASN A 165 -18.18 -2.93 21.06
N LEU A 166 -17.37 -3.94 20.73
CA LEU A 166 -16.84 -4.93 21.69
C LEU A 166 -16.01 -4.27 22.81
N LEU A 167 -15.50 -3.06 22.58
CA LEU A 167 -14.74 -2.28 23.56
C LEU A 167 -15.50 -0.98 23.89
N PRO A 168 -16.40 -0.98 24.90
CA PRO A 168 -17.12 0.22 25.32
C PRO A 168 -16.18 1.34 25.77
N GLY A 169 -15.06 0.99 26.40
CA GLY A 169 -13.97 1.88 26.78
C GLY A 169 -12.97 2.18 25.66
N ARG A 170 -13.32 1.98 24.38
CA ARG A 170 -12.40 2.18 23.24
C ARG A 170 -11.71 3.55 23.22
N ARG A 171 -12.38 4.61 23.71
CA ARG A 171 -11.76 5.94 23.81
C ARG A 171 -10.51 5.95 24.68
N TYR A 172 -10.51 5.20 25.78
CA TYR A 172 -9.35 5.07 26.68
C TYR A 172 -8.22 4.30 25.99
N SER A 173 -8.53 3.14 25.39
CA SER A 173 -7.53 2.36 24.65
C SER A 173 -6.92 3.15 23.49
N ALA A 174 -7.75 3.86 22.70
CA ALA A 174 -7.30 4.73 21.62
C ALA A 174 -6.40 5.86 22.15
N SER A 175 -6.82 6.56 23.20
CA SER A 175 -6.02 7.65 23.79
C SER A 175 -4.66 7.16 24.31
N THR A 176 -4.64 6.03 25.02
CA THR A 176 -3.39 5.41 25.50
C THR A 176 -2.48 5.02 24.33
N THR A 177 -3.05 4.47 23.26
CA THR A 177 -2.32 4.09 22.04
C THR A 177 -1.72 5.32 21.35
N LEU A 178 -2.48 6.41 21.23
CA LEU A 178 -2.01 7.67 20.66
C LEU A 178 -0.85 8.26 21.47
N VAL A 179 -0.98 8.28 22.80
CA VAL A 179 0.08 8.78 23.69
C VAL A 179 1.36 7.94 23.54
N LEU A 180 1.23 6.61 23.58
CA LEU A 180 2.39 5.73 23.41
C LEU A 180 3.01 5.85 22.02
N SER A 181 2.20 5.93 20.96
CA SER A 181 2.67 6.15 19.59
C SER A 181 3.45 7.46 19.48
N THR A 182 2.93 8.54 20.09
CA THR A 182 3.63 9.83 20.16
C THR A 182 4.96 9.70 20.90
N CYS A 183 4.99 9.03 22.05
CA CYS A 183 6.23 8.75 22.80
C CYS A 183 7.24 7.93 21.97
N THR A 184 6.77 6.91 21.25
CA THR A 184 7.60 6.10 20.34
C THR A 184 8.20 6.98 19.24
N VAL A 185 7.42 7.90 18.64
CA VAL A 185 7.91 8.83 17.61
C VAL A 185 8.96 9.78 18.18
N LEU A 186 8.73 10.35 19.37
CA LEU A 186 9.67 11.27 20.02
C LEU A 186 10.98 10.57 20.41
N LEU A 187 10.91 9.38 21.01
CA LEU A 187 12.09 8.60 21.38
C LEU A 187 12.83 8.10 20.14
N GLY A 188 12.12 7.59 19.15
CA GLY A 188 12.70 7.14 17.88
C GLY A 188 13.38 8.28 17.13
N GLY A 189 12.74 9.46 17.03
CA GLY A 189 13.32 10.66 16.44
C GLY A 189 14.56 11.16 17.19
N SER A 190 14.50 11.19 18.52
CA SER A 190 15.64 11.54 19.38
C SER A 190 16.81 10.58 19.17
N PHE A 191 16.54 9.28 19.09
CA PHE A 191 17.54 8.26 18.79
C PHE A 191 18.17 8.47 17.40
N GLN A 192 17.37 8.73 16.36
CA GLN A 192 17.90 8.97 15.00
C GLN A 192 18.79 10.22 14.96
N TYR A 193 18.37 11.30 15.62
CA TYR A 193 19.14 12.53 15.72
C TYR A 193 20.49 12.31 16.43
N LEU A 194 20.46 11.68 17.61
CA LEU A 194 21.69 11.37 18.35
C LEU A 194 22.58 10.41 17.56
N TYR A 195 22.01 9.38 16.94
CA TYR A 195 22.77 8.44 16.11
C TYR A 195 23.46 9.16 14.94
N TYR A 196 22.78 10.07 14.25
CA TYR A 196 23.36 10.87 13.18
C TYR A 196 24.51 11.73 13.70
N ARG A 197 24.32 12.44 14.81
CA ARG A 197 25.34 13.29 15.45
C ARG A 197 26.56 12.48 15.85
N TYR A 198 26.38 11.35 16.56
CA TYR A 198 27.50 10.54 17.05
C TYR A 198 28.19 9.71 15.96
N ARG A 199 27.52 9.38 14.86
CA ARG A 199 28.14 8.67 13.71
C ARG A 199 29.31 9.47 13.12
N THR A 200 29.22 10.80 13.10
CA THR A 200 30.28 11.67 12.59
C THR A 200 31.53 11.65 13.47
N SER A 201 31.38 11.36 14.77
CA SER A 201 32.45 11.44 15.76
C SER A 201 33.45 10.26 15.73
N LYS A 202 33.31 9.28 14.83
CA LYS A 202 34.20 8.10 14.65
C LYS A 202 34.61 7.33 15.93
N ARG A 203 33.92 7.49 17.06
CA ARG A 203 34.27 6.77 18.30
C ARG A 203 34.03 5.27 18.13
N SER A 204 35.08 4.50 18.37
CA SER A 204 35.15 3.04 18.26
C SER A 204 34.01 2.39 19.05
N THR A 205 32.92 2.03 18.36
CA THR A 205 31.81 1.26 18.92
C THR A 205 32.01 -0.20 18.56
N LYS A 206 31.78 -1.10 19.51
CA LYS A 206 31.86 -2.55 19.26
C LYS A 206 30.96 -2.93 18.07
N PRO A 207 31.39 -3.81 17.16
CA PRO A 207 30.62 -4.14 15.96
C PRO A 207 29.23 -4.71 16.27
N GLU A 208 29.08 -5.39 17.41
CA GLU A 208 27.79 -5.93 17.88
C GLU A 208 26.79 -4.84 18.25
N THR A 209 27.22 -3.77 18.92
CA THR A 209 26.32 -2.67 19.28
C THR A 209 25.87 -1.92 18.04
N LEU A 210 26.72 -1.82 17.01
CA LEU A 210 26.36 -1.22 15.73
C LEU A 210 25.22 -1.97 15.03
N LYS A 211 25.22 -3.30 15.06
CA LYS A 211 24.11 -4.12 14.51
C LYS A 211 22.79 -3.81 15.21
N LEU A 212 22.82 -3.70 16.54
CA LEU A 212 21.64 -3.38 17.33
C LEU A 212 21.15 -1.94 17.13
N HIS A 213 22.05 -0.98 16.94
CA HIS A 213 21.67 0.38 16.55
C HIS A 213 20.98 0.39 15.18
N ARG A 214 21.49 -0.36 14.20
CA ARG A 214 20.82 -0.49 12.90
C ARG A 214 19.44 -1.12 13.06
N PHE A 215 19.31 -2.21 13.81
CA PHE A 215 18.03 -2.84 14.09
C PHE A 215 17.03 -1.84 14.67
N ALA A 216 17.40 -1.09 15.73
CA ALA A 216 16.54 -0.08 16.32
C ALA A 216 16.11 1.00 15.30
N ARG A 217 17.00 1.41 14.39
CA ARG A 217 16.65 2.37 13.34
C ARG A 217 15.62 1.81 12.36
N TYR A 218 15.80 0.57 11.91
CA TYR A 218 14.86 -0.06 10.98
C TYR A 218 13.51 -0.35 11.65
N SER A 219 13.51 -0.86 12.89
CA SER A 219 12.30 -1.06 13.68
C SER A 219 11.51 0.25 13.81
N PHE A 220 12.18 1.39 14.03
CA PHE A 220 11.51 2.69 14.06
C PHE A 220 10.77 3.03 12.75
N TYR A 221 11.42 2.84 11.59
CA TYR A 221 10.79 3.11 10.30
C TYR A 221 9.64 2.14 9.99
N ILE A 222 9.82 0.85 10.32
CA ILE A 222 8.78 -0.17 10.15
C ILE A 222 7.54 0.23 10.96
N ARG A 223 7.73 0.57 12.24
CA ARG A 223 6.65 0.99 13.14
C ARG A 223 5.97 2.29 12.72
N LEU A 224 6.72 3.24 12.16
CA LEU A 224 6.17 4.46 11.60
C LEU A 224 5.22 4.15 10.42
N VAL A 225 5.63 3.24 9.51
CA VAL A 225 4.88 2.87 8.31
C VAL A 225 3.66 2.01 8.61
N PHE A 226 3.80 0.99 9.46
CA PHE A 226 2.75 0.00 9.68
C PHE A 226 1.80 0.35 10.84
N GLU A 227 2.22 1.15 11.81
CA GLU A 227 1.36 1.50 12.95
C GLU A 227 1.02 2.99 12.99
N THR A 228 2.04 3.85 13.05
CA THR A 228 1.83 5.27 13.36
C THR A 228 1.07 5.99 12.25
N ILE A 229 1.50 5.83 10.99
CA ILE A 229 0.86 6.49 9.83
C ILE A 229 -0.59 5.99 9.66
N PRO A 230 -0.88 4.67 9.60
CA PRO A 230 -2.26 4.19 9.50
C PRO A 230 -3.16 4.64 10.65
N TYR A 231 -2.62 4.70 11.87
CA TYR A 231 -3.36 5.17 13.04
C TYR A 231 -3.70 6.67 12.97
N ILE A 232 -2.75 7.53 12.56
CA ILE A 232 -3.00 8.96 12.34
C ILE A 232 -4.03 9.16 11.25
N ILE A 233 -3.91 8.42 10.14
CA ILE A 233 -4.88 8.48 9.03
C ILE A 233 -6.27 8.10 9.53
N ASP A 234 -6.43 6.97 10.22
CA ASP A 234 -7.73 6.54 10.75
C ASP A 234 -8.32 7.54 11.76
N THR A 235 -7.48 8.09 12.63
CA THR A 235 -7.89 9.12 13.60
C THR A 235 -8.35 10.39 12.88
N PHE A 236 -7.64 10.82 11.85
CA PHE A 236 -7.99 11.97 11.03
C PHE A 236 -9.33 11.75 10.30
N PHE A 237 -9.49 10.63 9.60
CA PHE A 237 -10.74 10.32 8.89
C PHE A 237 -11.93 10.16 9.84
N THR A 238 -11.71 9.53 11.00
CA THR A 238 -12.78 9.34 11.99
C THR A 238 -13.22 10.67 12.60
N ASN A 239 -12.28 11.54 12.99
CA ASN A 239 -12.61 12.78 13.69
C ASN A 239 -13.00 13.94 12.75
N VAL A 240 -12.38 14.03 11.56
CA VAL A 240 -12.61 15.13 10.61
C VAL A 240 -13.72 14.80 9.62
N VAL A 241 -13.74 13.58 9.10
CA VAL A 241 -14.68 13.16 8.05
C VAL A 241 -15.87 12.40 8.63
N GLY A 242 -15.78 11.90 9.87
CA GLY A 242 -16.81 11.04 10.47
C GLY A 242 -16.80 9.62 9.90
N VAL A 243 -15.76 9.23 9.19
CA VAL A 243 -15.65 7.95 8.48
C VAL A 243 -14.64 7.05 9.18
N LYS A 244 -15.09 5.90 9.68
CA LYS A 244 -14.22 4.88 10.28
C LYS A 244 -13.63 4.03 9.15
N ILE A 245 -12.32 4.05 8.93
CA ILE A 245 -11.72 3.31 7.80
C ILE A 245 -11.95 1.80 7.94
N GLY A 246 -11.96 1.31 9.18
CA GLY A 246 -12.21 -0.11 9.49
C GLY A 246 -13.56 -0.65 9.00
N THR A 247 -14.58 0.20 8.82
CA THR A 247 -15.88 -0.25 8.26
C THR A 247 -15.81 -0.49 6.75
N TYR A 248 -14.80 0.05 6.05
CA TYR A 248 -14.69 -0.06 4.59
C TYR A 248 -13.56 -0.99 4.14
N ILE A 249 -12.48 -1.05 4.91
CA ILE A 249 -11.32 -1.83 4.55
C ILE A 249 -11.34 -3.20 5.24
N GLY A 250 -11.96 -3.33 6.42
CA GLY A 250 -11.90 -4.54 7.25
C GLY A 250 -10.80 -4.45 8.31
N PRO A 251 -10.20 -5.59 8.75
CA PRO A 251 -9.20 -5.65 9.82
C PRO A 251 -7.80 -5.13 9.43
N TYR A 252 -7.70 -4.00 8.73
CA TYR A 252 -6.41 -3.47 8.25
C TYR A 252 -5.41 -3.21 9.39
N GLY A 253 -5.88 -2.82 10.58
CA GLY A 253 -5.03 -2.61 11.75
C GLY A 253 -4.39 -3.91 12.25
N LEU A 254 -5.11 -5.03 12.17
CA LEU A 254 -4.55 -6.35 12.47
C LEU A 254 -3.49 -6.72 11.44
N VAL A 255 -3.81 -6.60 10.14
CA VAL A 255 -2.87 -6.87 9.04
C VAL A 255 -1.58 -6.07 9.21
N ALA A 256 -1.68 -4.77 9.46
CA ALA A 256 -0.53 -3.90 9.59
C ALA A 256 0.32 -4.23 10.84
N THR A 257 -0.32 -4.56 11.96
CA THR A 257 0.37 -5.03 13.17
C THR A 257 1.14 -6.34 12.89
N CYS A 258 0.53 -7.28 12.16
CA CYS A 258 1.18 -8.53 11.78
C CYS A 258 2.40 -8.31 10.89
N LEU A 259 2.31 -7.35 9.97
CA LEU A 259 3.44 -6.96 9.12
C LEU A 259 4.55 -6.25 9.92
N ASP A 260 4.22 -5.43 10.93
CA ASP A 260 5.20 -4.77 11.80
C ASP A 260 6.09 -5.79 12.51
N TYR A 261 5.51 -6.69 13.32
CA TYR A 261 6.34 -7.66 14.04
C TYR A 261 7.02 -8.68 13.12
N CYS A 262 6.42 -9.02 11.97
CA CYS A 262 7.05 -9.90 10.99
C CYS A 262 8.30 -9.24 10.40
N ALA A 263 8.18 -7.98 9.96
CA ALA A 263 9.29 -7.20 9.41
C ALA A 263 10.36 -6.94 10.49
N SER A 264 9.97 -6.58 11.70
CA SER A 264 10.88 -6.36 12.82
C SER A 264 11.67 -7.63 13.18
N THR A 265 10.99 -8.78 13.28
CA THR A 265 11.63 -10.08 13.55
C THR A 265 12.59 -10.47 12.42
N PHE A 266 12.16 -10.31 11.17
CA PHE A 266 12.98 -10.58 9.99
C PHE A 266 14.25 -9.72 9.95
N VAL A 267 14.12 -8.42 10.19
CA VAL A 267 15.24 -7.48 10.20
C VAL A 267 16.21 -7.80 11.35
N TYR A 268 15.70 -8.15 12.53
CA TYR A 268 16.55 -8.60 13.63
C TYR A 268 17.36 -9.84 13.26
N TYR A 269 16.68 -10.87 12.72
CA TYR A 269 17.35 -12.09 12.27
C TYR A 269 18.46 -11.78 11.27
N THR A 270 18.17 -10.94 10.27
CA THR A 270 19.11 -10.63 9.18
C THR A 270 20.31 -9.80 9.63
N LEU A 271 20.11 -8.83 10.52
CA LEU A 271 21.17 -7.92 10.95
C LEU A 271 21.99 -8.46 12.12
N VAL A 272 21.35 -9.15 13.06
CA VAL A 272 21.95 -9.53 14.34
C VAL A 272 22.37 -10.99 14.34
N ILE A 273 21.47 -11.90 13.92
CA ILE A 273 21.66 -13.35 14.07
C ILE A 273 22.39 -13.96 12.89
N LYS A 274 22.01 -13.62 11.66
CA LYS A 274 22.61 -14.17 10.43
C LYS A 274 24.10 -13.82 10.44
N LYS A 275 24.93 -14.79 10.80
CA LYS A 275 26.37 -14.71 10.65
C LYS A 275 26.61 -14.59 9.16
N ARG A 276 27.03 -13.40 8.69
CA ARG A 276 27.62 -13.31 7.35
C ARG A 276 28.84 -14.22 7.41
N ALA A 277 28.80 -15.34 6.68
CA ALA A 277 30.02 -16.04 6.33
C ALA A 277 30.98 -14.96 5.84
N GLN A 278 32.11 -14.80 6.51
CA GLN A 278 33.14 -13.83 6.15
C GLN A 278 33.70 -14.24 4.80
N VAL A 279 32.98 -13.94 3.71
CA VAL A 279 33.57 -13.90 2.39
C VAL A 279 34.44 -12.65 2.42
N GLY A 280 35.74 -12.88 2.56
CA GLY A 280 36.74 -11.85 2.78
C GLY A 280 36.72 -10.75 1.71
N ASN A 281 37.12 -9.56 2.14
CA ASN A 281 37.54 -8.44 1.30
C ASN A 281 36.58 -7.99 0.18
N VAL A 282 35.63 -7.12 0.54
CA VAL A 282 35.40 -5.92 -0.28
C VAL A 282 35.06 -4.76 0.65
N ASN A 283 35.76 -3.63 0.48
CA ASN A 283 35.42 -2.30 0.98
C ASN A 283 34.05 -1.86 0.45
N SER A 284 32.96 -2.50 0.92
CA SER A 284 31.60 -2.07 0.62
C SER A 284 31.37 -0.74 1.33
N LEU A 285 31.64 0.34 0.60
CA LEU A 285 31.26 1.69 0.93
C LEU A 285 29.80 1.65 1.39
N ALA A 286 29.56 1.92 2.67
CA ALA A 286 28.23 1.83 3.25
C ALA A 286 27.34 2.89 2.60
N VAL A 287 26.60 2.48 1.56
CA VAL A 287 25.62 3.31 0.87
C VAL A 287 24.67 3.90 1.92
N PRO A 288 24.40 5.22 1.90
CA PRO A 288 23.49 5.84 2.87
C PRO A 288 22.08 5.24 2.74
N PHE A 289 21.43 4.90 3.86
CA PHE A 289 20.08 4.34 3.88
C PHE A 289 19.04 5.13 3.07
N TRP A 290 19.15 6.47 3.01
CA TRP A 290 18.25 7.27 2.18
C TRP A 290 18.34 6.90 0.70
N VAL A 291 19.51 6.46 0.23
CA VAL A 291 19.68 5.91 -1.12
C VAL A 291 18.94 4.59 -1.25
N ASP A 292 19.00 3.70 -0.26
CA ASP A 292 18.21 2.44 -0.27
C ASP A 292 16.71 2.72 -0.26
N VAL A 293 16.24 3.69 0.53
CA VAL A 293 14.83 4.10 0.56
C VAL A 293 14.41 4.70 -0.79
N LEU A 294 15.23 5.59 -1.36
CA LEU A 294 14.96 6.18 -2.68
C LEU A 294 14.98 5.12 -3.78
N LEU A 295 15.85 4.12 -3.68
CA LEU A 295 15.87 2.97 -4.58
C LEU A 295 14.60 2.13 -4.42
N ILE A 296 14.17 1.84 -3.19
CA ILE A 296 12.91 1.13 -2.93
C ILE A 296 11.73 1.90 -3.53
N ILE A 297 11.61 3.21 -3.26
CA ILE A 297 10.55 4.06 -3.81
C ILE A 297 10.60 4.05 -5.35
N ARG A 298 11.78 4.27 -5.93
CA ARG A 298 11.99 4.23 -7.39
C ARG A 298 11.53 2.90 -7.97
N HIS A 299 11.95 1.78 -7.38
CA HIS A 299 11.58 0.45 -7.83
C HIS A 299 10.08 0.19 -7.64
N THR A 300 9.48 0.61 -6.53
CA THR A 300 8.03 0.50 -6.30
C THR A 300 7.25 1.28 -7.36
N LEU A 301 7.68 2.47 -7.75
CA LEU A 301 7.04 3.25 -8.80
C LEU A 301 7.21 2.59 -10.19
N ILE A 302 8.39 2.07 -10.49
CA ILE A 302 8.68 1.36 -11.75
C ILE A 302 7.81 0.11 -11.88
N TYR A 303 7.82 -0.76 -10.86
CA TYR A 303 7.04 -2.00 -10.87
C TYR A 303 5.54 -1.70 -10.77
N GLY A 304 5.17 -0.68 -10.00
CA GLY A 304 3.82 -0.13 -9.99
C GLY A 304 3.34 0.18 -11.40
N ASN A 305 4.11 0.93 -12.21
CA ASN A 305 3.72 1.27 -13.57
C ASN A 305 3.44 0.06 -14.45
N GLY A 306 4.25 -1.00 -14.39
CA GLY A 306 3.98 -2.18 -15.20
C GLY A 306 2.74 -2.98 -14.72
N ILE A 307 2.48 -3.03 -13.41
CA ILE A 307 1.22 -3.61 -12.88
C ILE A 307 0.01 -2.74 -13.25
N GLY A 308 0.21 -1.44 -13.44
CA GLY A 308 -0.88 -0.50 -13.77
C GLY A 308 -1.61 -0.81 -15.06
N ILE A 309 -0.95 -1.44 -16.03
CA ILE A 309 -1.60 -1.88 -17.27
C ILE A 309 -2.54 -3.06 -17.00
N PHE A 310 -2.14 -4.00 -16.14
CA PHE A 310 -3.02 -5.07 -15.70
C PHE A 310 -4.24 -4.54 -14.94
N VAL A 311 -4.05 -3.54 -14.07
CA VAL A 311 -5.16 -2.85 -13.40
C VAL A 311 -6.11 -2.19 -14.40
N ALA A 312 -5.59 -1.50 -15.42
CA ALA A 312 -6.41 -0.92 -16.47
C ALA A 312 -7.20 -1.99 -17.23
N PHE A 313 -6.61 -3.16 -17.47
CA PHE A 313 -7.32 -4.31 -18.05
C PHE A 313 -8.43 -4.84 -17.15
N VAL A 314 -8.21 -4.98 -15.84
CA VAL A 314 -9.25 -5.40 -14.89
C VAL A 314 -10.41 -4.40 -14.89
N GLU A 315 -10.12 -3.10 -14.83
CA GLU A 315 -11.14 -2.05 -14.88
C GLU A 315 -11.93 -2.10 -16.20
N ARG A 316 -11.25 -2.23 -17.35
CA ARG A 316 -11.92 -2.36 -18.66
C ARG A 316 -12.72 -3.67 -18.79
N SER A 317 -12.30 -4.74 -18.14
CA SER A 317 -13.03 -6.01 -18.09
C SER A 317 -14.35 -5.82 -17.36
N ILE A 318 -14.33 -5.18 -16.20
CA ILE A 318 -15.51 -4.85 -15.40
C ILE A 318 -16.43 -3.90 -16.17
N ALA A 319 -15.87 -2.87 -16.82
CA ALA A 319 -16.62 -1.94 -17.65
C ALA A 319 -17.29 -2.61 -18.87
N SER A 320 -16.65 -3.64 -19.43
CA SER A 320 -17.23 -4.43 -20.53
C SER A 320 -18.30 -5.41 -20.07
N TYR A 321 -18.09 -6.04 -18.91
CA TYR A 321 -19.05 -7.00 -18.36
C TYR A 321 -20.33 -6.29 -17.90
N TYR A 322 -20.19 -5.15 -17.21
CA TYR A 322 -21.31 -4.37 -16.68
C TYR A 322 -21.66 -3.16 -17.53
N ALA A 323 -21.58 -3.28 -18.86
CA ALA A 323 -21.76 -2.15 -19.77
C ALA A 323 -23.09 -1.39 -19.57
N HIS A 324 -24.16 -2.07 -19.15
CA HIS A 324 -25.47 -1.46 -18.92
C HIS A 324 -25.50 -0.47 -17.73
N ASN A 325 -24.80 -0.80 -16.64
CA ASN A 325 -24.91 -0.09 -15.36
C ASN A 325 -23.58 0.50 -14.87
N TYR A 326 -22.53 0.49 -15.70
CA TYR A 326 -21.20 0.90 -15.29
C TYR A 326 -21.16 2.36 -14.80
N GLU A 327 -21.80 3.27 -15.52
CA GLU A 327 -21.86 4.69 -15.16
C GLU A 327 -22.92 5.01 -14.09
N LEU A 328 -24.01 4.23 -14.04
CA LEU A 328 -25.14 4.45 -13.13
C LEU A 328 -24.83 4.07 -11.68
N THR A 329 -23.90 3.12 -11.48
CA THR A 329 -23.50 2.71 -10.13
C THR A 329 -22.35 3.58 -9.60
N ARG A 330 -22.23 3.74 -8.27
CA ARG A 330 -21.15 4.46 -7.55
C ARG A 330 -19.73 3.85 -7.75
N ARG A 331 -19.47 3.17 -8.86
CA ARG A 331 -18.18 2.52 -9.19
C ARG A 331 -17.07 3.50 -9.55
N LYS A 332 -17.28 4.81 -9.36
CA LYS A 332 -16.23 5.85 -9.50
C LYS A 332 -15.05 5.62 -8.56
N GLU A 333 -15.25 4.89 -7.47
CA GLU A 333 -14.22 4.53 -6.50
C GLU A 333 -13.33 3.35 -6.96
N LEU A 334 -13.82 2.52 -7.90
CA LEU A 334 -13.13 1.30 -8.33
C LEU A 334 -11.70 1.57 -8.87
N PRO A 335 -11.45 2.58 -9.72
CA PRO A 335 -10.09 2.90 -10.17
C PRO A 335 -9.15 3.26 -9.02
N PHE A 336 -9.64 3.96 -7.99
CA PHE A 336 -8.83 4.33 -6.82
C PHE A 336 -8.48 3.11 -5.97
N VAL A 337 -9.43 2.20 -5.77
CA VAL A 337 -9.19 0.93 -5.06
C VAL A 337 -8.16 0.08 -5.81
N LEU A 338 -8.28 -0.03 -7.14
CA LEU A 338 -7.34 -0.80 -7.95
C LEU A 338 -5.94 -0.17 -7.99
N LEU A 339 -5.84 1.16 -8.07
CA LEU A 339 -4.57 1.89 -7.97
C LEU A 339 -3.90 1.72 -6.61
N PHE A 340 -4.68 1.78 -5.52
CA PHE A 340 -4.18 1.55 -4.18
C PHE A 340 -3.63 0.12 -4.02
N PHE A 341 -4.39 -0.88 -4.50
CA PHE A 341 -3.96 -2.27 -4.54
C PHE A 341 -2.66 -2.46 -5.33
N GLN A 342 -2.55 -1.86 -6.51
CA GLN A 342 -1.35 -1.90 -7.35
C GLN A 342 -0.11 -1.39 -6.61
N HIS A 343 -0.20 -0.25 -5.94
CA HIS A 343 0.94 0.33 -5.22
C HIS A 343 1.33 -0.51 -4.00
N ILE A 344 0.37 -1.04 -3.26
CA ILE A 344 0.65 -1.97 -2.15
C ILE A 344 1.34 -3.23 -2.66
N PHE A 345 0.81 -3.84 -3.73
CA PHE A 345 1.36 -5.07 -4.29
C PHE A 345 2.78 -4.85 -4.83
N ALA A 346 3.04 -3.74 -5.53
CA ALA A 346 4.37 -3.36 -5.98
C ALA A 346 5.33 -3.09 -4.81
N ALA A 347 4.87 -2.37 -3.77
CA ALA A 347 5.67 -2.11 -2.57
C ALA A 347 6.05 -3.42 -1.88
N MET A 348 5.10 -4.35 -1.76
CA MET A 348 5.33 -5.68 -1.18
C MET A 348 6.39 -6.46 -1.97
N LEU A 349 6.25 -6.60 -3.29
CA LEU A 349 7.22 -7.32 -4.12
C LEU A 349 8.63 -6.72 -4.05
N ILE A 350 8.75 -5.39 -4.07
CA ILE A 350 10.04 -4.71 -3.95
C ILE A 350 10.63 -4.82 -2.56
N THR A 351 9.80 -4.81 -1.53
CA THR A 351 10.25 -5.04 -0.15
C THR A 351 10.80 -6.46 -0.02
N LEU A 352 10.07 -7.47 -0.52
CA LEU A 352 10.54 -8.86 -0.55
C LEU A 352 11.86 -9.02 -1.33
N TYR A 353 12.00 -8.32 -2.46
CA TYR A 353 13.24 -8.29 -3.24
C TYR A 353 14.39 -7.59 -2.51
N GLY A 354 14.17 -6.38 -1.98
CA GLY A 354 15.19 -5.60 -1.27
C GLY A 354 15.71 -6.31 -0.02
N PHE A 355 14.90 -7.20 0.55
CA PHE A 355 15.29 -8.09 1.63
C PHE A 355 15.88 -9.43 1.19
N HIS A 356 16.09 -9.64 -0.12
CA HIS A 356 16.60 -10.88 -0.72
C HIS A 356 15.78 -12.13 -0.35
N ILE A 357 14.49 -11.98 -0.07
CA ILE A 357 13.58 -13.11 0.20
C ILE A 357 13.25 -13.82 -1.11
N ILE A 358 13.00 -13.02 -2.15
CA ILE A 358 12.77 -13.49 -3.51
C ILE A 358 13.92 -13.04 -4.39
N SER A 359 14.31 -13.89 -5.34
CA SER A 359 15.19 -13.48 -6.44
C SER A 359 14.52 -12.37 -7.24
N THR A 360 15.31 -11.40 -7.71
CA THR A 360 14.95 -10.41 -8.76
C THR A 360 14.20 -11.01 -9.95
N ILE A 361 14.51 -12.25 -10.30
CA ILE A 361 13.88 -12.96 -11.43
C ILE A 361 12.37 -13.12 -11.17
N GLY A 362 11.98 -13.38 -9.92
CA GLY A 362 10.60 -13.64 -9.53
C GLY A 362 9.66 -12.48 -9.89
N PRO A 363 9.86 -11.26 -9.34
CA PRO A 363 9.07 -10.10 -9.69
C PRO A 363 9.05 -9.82 -11.19
N SER A 364 10.19 -9.94 -11.88
CA SER A 364 10.27 -9.68 -13.32
C SER A 364 9.46 -10.69 -14.16
N LEU A 365 9.46 -11.97 -13.79
CA LEU A 365 8.63 -13.00 -14.42
C LEU A 365 7.14 -12.77 -14.16
N ILE A 366 6.76 -12.43 -12.92
CA ILE A 366 5.37 -12.10 -12.58
C ILE A 366 4.89 -10.92 -13.44
N MET A 367 5.71 -9.87 -13.55
CA MET A 367 5.41 -8.70 -14.38
C MET A 367 5.23 -9.05 -15.85
N ALA A 368 6.15 -9.81 -16.43
CA ALA A 368 6.06 -10.26 -17.81
C ALA A 368 4.81 -11.12 -18.05
N GLY A 369 4.52 -12.06 -17.14
CA GLY A 369 3.32 -12.89 -17.20
C GLY A 369 2.02 -12.08 -17.15
N LEU A 370 1.91 -11.13 -16.22
CA LEU A 370 0.76 -10.22 -16.13
C LEU A 370 0.60 -9.38 -17.40
N ASN A 371 1.69 -8.89 -17.99
CA ASN A 371 1.63 -8.11 -19.23
C ASN A 371 1.16 -8.95 -20.42
N VAL A 372 1.63 -10.21 -20.55
CA VAL A 372 1.16 -11.14 -21.59
C VAL A 372 -0.35 -11.42 -21.43
N ILE A 373 -0.79 -11.75 -20.21
CA ILE A 373 -2.22 -11.95 -19.90
C ILE A 373 -3.01 -10.69 -20.27
N THR A 374 -2.48 -9.52 -19.97
CA THR A 374 -3.15 -8.25 -20.26
C THR A 374 -3.31 -8.00 -21.76
N VAL A 375 -2.27 -8.25 -22.58
CA VAL A 375 -2.38 -8.12 -24.05
C VAL A 375 -3.47 -9.04 -24.58
N LEU A 376 -3.42 -10.33 -24.23
CA LEU A 376 -4.39 -11.32 -24.68
C LEU A 376 -5.81 -10.95 -24.25
N GLY A 377 -5.97 -10.53 -22.98
CA GLY A 377 -7.24 -10.09 -22.42
C GLY A 377 -7.80 -8.85 -23.12
N ILE A 378 -6.98 -7.84 -23.42
CA ILE A 378 -7.41 -6.63 -24.13
C ILE A 378 -7.81 -6.95 -25.58
N LEU A 379 -7.09 -7.84 -26.27
CA LEU A 379 -7.46 -8.27 -27.62
C LEU A 379 -8.79 -9.02 -27.62
N TYR A 380 -8.99 -9.92 -26.65
CA TYR A 380 -10.26 -10.61 -26.44
C TYR A 380 -11.41 -9.64 -26.17
N LEU A 381 -11.24 -8.71 -25.22
CA LEU A 381 -12.27 -7.71 -24.91
C LEU A 381 -12.57 -6.80 -26.09
N ARG A 382 -11.58 -6.43 -26.90
CA ARG A 382 -11.80 -5.67 -28.14
C ARG A 382 -12.69 -6.45 -29.10
N PHE A 383 -12.41 -7.74 -29.30
CA PHE A 383 -13.23 -8.59 -30.16
C PHE A 383 -14.67 -8.69 -29.66
N VAL A 384 -14.86 -8.96 -28.36
CA VAL A 384 -16.19 -9.07 -27.73
C VAL A 384 -16.98 -7.76 -27.85
N ASN A 385 -16.37 -6.62 -27.52
CA ASN A 385 -17.06 -5.32 -27.61
C ASN A 385 -17.38 -4.96 -29.07
N TYR A 386 -16.53 -5.31 -30.04
CA TYR A 386 -16.81 -5.07 -31.46
C TYR A 386 -17.95 -5.95 -31.99
N ALA A 387 -18.02 -7.21 -31.56
CA ALA A 387 -19.11 -8.11 -31.89
C ALA A 387 -20.45 -7.59 -31.34
N ARG A 388 -20.48 -7.16 -30.07
CA ARG A 388 -21.66 -6.54 -29.44
C ARG A 388 -22.10 -5.26 -30.18
N TYR A 389 -21.15 -4.38 -30.49
CA TYR A 389 -21.43 -3.15 -31.26
C TYR A 389 -22.08 -3.45 -32.63
N LYS A 390 -21.58 -4.47 -33.35
CA LYS A 390 -22.14 -4.88 -34.64
C LYS A 390 -23.53 -5.51 -34.51
N GLY A 391 -23.78 -6.26 -33.44
CA GLY A 391 -25.09 -6.82 -33.10
C GLY A 391 -26.12 -5.72 -32.85
N ASP A 392 -25.79 -4.78 -31.96
CA ASP A 392 -26.67 -3.64 -31.62
C ASP A 392 -26.97 -2.75 -32.83
N SER A 393 -26.01 -2.59 -33.74
CA SER A 393 -26.19 -1.78 -34.96
C SER A 393 -27.13 -2.42 -35.99
N ARG A 394 -27.29 -3.75 -35.97
CA ARG A 394 -28.15 -4.49 -36.92
C ARG A 394 -29.58 -4.64 -36.42
N SER A 395 -29.78 -4.64 -35.10
CA SER A 395 -31.11 -4.73 -34.51
C SER A 395 -31.71 -3.32 -34.40
N SER A 396 -32.41 -2.92 -35.46
CA SER A 396 -33.23 -1.69 -35.52
C SER A 396 -34.34 -1.65 -34.45
N SER A 397 -34.67 -2.80 -33.85
CA SER A 397 -35.64 -2.94 -32.76
C SER A 397 -35.02 -3.16 -31.36
N SER A 398 -33.68 -3.14 -31.20
CA SER A 398 -33.10 -3.53 -29.91
C SER A 398 -33.36 -2.52 -28.80
N ALA A 399 -33.94 -3.03 -27.70
CA ALA A 399 -34.11 -2.40 -26.39
C ALA A 399 -32.79 -2.03 -25.67
N SER A 400 -31.68 -1.87 -26.39
CA SER A 400 -30.40 -1.50 -25.80
C SER A 400 -30.42 -0.02 -25.38
N THR A 401 -30.22 0.21 -24.09
CA THR A 401 -30.18 1.56 -23.51
C THR A 401 -29.03 2.39 -24.12
N LEU A 402 -29.23 3.71 -24.18
CA LEU A 402 -28.23 4.64 -24.69
C LEU A 402 -26.90 4.54 -23.92
N SER A 403 -26.97 4.34 -22.60
CA SER A 403 -25.83 4.12 -21.71
C SER A 403 -25.02 2.89 -22.10
N HIS A 404 -25.69 1.77 -22.42
CA HIS A 404 -25.05 0.54 -22.86
C HIS A 404 -24.25 0.76 -24.16
N ARG A 405 -24.87 1.38 -25.17
CA ARG A 405 -24.22 1.68 -26.45
C ARG A 405 -23.04 2.64 -26.28
N TYR A 406 -23.20 3.68 -25.46
CA TYR A 406 -22.14 4.63 -25.15
C TYR A 406 -20.93 3.94 -24.49
N GLN A 407 -21.19 3.07 -23.50
CA GLN A 407 -20.13 2.34 -22.80
C GLN A 407 -19.35 1.41 -23.73
N ILE A 408 -20.04 0.70 -24.64
CA ILE A 408 -19.38 -0.16 -25.64
C ILE A 408 -18.48 0.68 -26.56
N VAL A 409 -18.99 1.81 -27.07
CA VAL A 409 -18.21 2.71 -27.95
C VAL A 409 -16.99 3.27 -27.22
N GLU A 410 -17.13 3.67 -25.96
CA GLU A 410 -16.03 4.19 -25.16
C GLU A 410 -14.99 3.11 -24.84
N ASN A 411 -15.41 1.86 -24.59
CA ASN A 411 -14.49 0.72 -24.44
C ASN A 411 -13.70 0.47 -25.74
N ILE A 412 -14.37 0.42 -26.89
CA ILE A 412 -13.71 0.27 -28.21
C ILE A 412 -12.69 1.38 -28.45
N ARG A 413 -13.04 2.64 -28.14
CA ARG A 413 -12.14 3.78 -28.25
C ARG A 413 -10.94 3.63 -27.32
N SER A 414 -11.18 3.21 -26.08
CA SER A 414 -10.13 2.98 -25.08
C SER A 414 -9.12 1.93 -25.55
N TYR A 415 -9.56 0.83 -26.17
CA TYR A 415 -8.67 -0.20 -26.70
C TYR A 415 -7.77 0.29 -27.83
N ARG A 416 -8.19 1.29 -28.62
CA ARG A 416 -7.34 1.90 -29.64
C ARG A 416 -6.09 2.55 -29.04
N VAL A 417 -6.18 3.05 -27.81
CA VAL A 417 -5.07 3.65 -27.06
C VAL A 417 -4.34 2.61 -26.21
N LEU A 418 -5.08 1.72 -25.54
CA LEU A 418 -4.47 0.73 -24.65
C LEU A 418 -3.61 -0.29 -25.40
N ILE A 419 -4.04 -0.80 -26.56
CA ILE A 419 -3.30 -1.83 -27.29
C ILE A 419 -1.84 -1.43 -27.58
N PRO A 420 -1.54 -0.27 -28.22
CA PRO A 420 -0.15 0.10 -28.49
C PRO A 420 0.66 0.30 -27.20
N VAL A 421 0.04 0.85 -26.15
CA VAL A 421 0.69 1.01 -24.83
C VAL A 421 1.05 -0.35 -24.23
N THR A 422 0.09 -1.27 -24.17
CA THR A 422 0.28 -2.61 -23.59
C THR A 422 1.30 -3.42 -24.40
N VAL A 423 1.29 -3.34 -25.73
CA VAL A 423 2.26 -4.04 -26.57
C VAL A 423 3.68 -3.53 -26.32
N ILE A 424 3.89 -2.22 -26.23
CA ILE A 424 5.21 -1.63 -25.95
C ILE A 424 5.70 -2.03 -24.56
N VAL A 425 4.83 -1.98 -23.54
CA VAL A 425 5.23 -2.37 -22.18
C VAL A 425 5.45 -3.88 -22.06
N MET A 426 4.67 -4.71 -22.75
CA MET A 426 4.91 -6.15 -22.82
C MET A 426 6.28 -6.43 -23.45
N ALA A 427 6.57 -5.85 -24.63
CA ALA A 427 7.85 -6.01 -25.30
C ALA A 427 9.02 -5.57 -24.42
N GLY A 428 8.91 -4.40 -23.78
CA GLY A 428 9.90 -3.92 -22.82
C GLY A 428 10.08 -4.84 -21.61
N SER A 429 8.99 -5.42 -21.08
CA SER A 429 9.08 -6.35 -19.95
C SER A 429 9.71 -7.68 -20.32
N ILE A 430 9.40 -8.25 -21.50
CA ILE A 430 10.02 -9.47 -22.01
C ILE A 430 11.51 -9.23 -22.25
N PHE A 431 11.85 -8.14 -22.94
CA PHE A 431 13.24 -7.77 -23.19
C PHE A 431 14.00 -7.54 -21.88
N GLY A 432 13.36 -6.91 -20.89
CA GLY A 432 13.93 -6.70 -19.56
C GLY A 432 14.23 -8.01 -18.82
N VAL A 433 13.31 -8.98 -18.88
CA VAL A 433 13.56 -10.33 -18.34
C VAL A 433 14.71 -11.00 -19.07
N LEU A 434 14.75 -10.95 -20.40
CA LEU A 434 15.83 -11.53 -21.20
C LEU A 434 17.18 -10.90 -20.85
N MET A 435 17.28 -9.57 -20.82
CA MET A 435 18.49 -8.86 -20.40
C MET A 435 18.93 -9.28 -19.00
N TYR A 436 17.97 -9.38 -18.06
CA TYR A 436 18.27 -9.78 -16.68
C TYR A 436 18.79 -11.22 -16.59
N VAL A 437 18.17 -12.15 -17.32
CA VAL A 437 18.65 -13.54 -17.40
C VAL A 437 20.03 -13.60 -18.06
N SER A 438 20.26 -12.85 -19.13
CA SER A 438 21.59 -12.75 -19.76
C SER A 438 22.64 -12.20 -18.80
N MET A 439 22.32 -11.21 -17.96
CA MET A 439 23.24 -10.72 -16.92
C MET A 439 23.67 -11.80 -15.93
N TYR A 440 22.80 -12.77 -15.67
CA TYR A 440 23.10 -13.89 -14.78
C TYR A 440 24.12 -14.85 -15.39
N TYR A 441 24.03 -15.13 -16.69
CA TYR A 441 24.92 -16.04 -17.41
C TYR A 441 26.22 -15.39 -17.90
N VAL A 442 26.28 -14.06 -18.02
CA VAL A 442 27.50 -13.36 -18.46
C VAL A 442 28.49 -13.26 -17.29
N GLU A 443 29.61 -13.97 -17.40
CA GLU A 443 30.72 -13.92 -16.43
C GLU A 443 31.49 -12.59 -16.49
N ASN A 444 31.60 -11.99 -17.68
CA ASN A 444 32.37 -10.76 -17.87
C ASN A 444 31.71 -9.57 -17.16
N ARG A 445 32.41 -9.01 -16.16
CA ARG A 445 31.95 -7.88 -15.34
C ARG A 445 31.59 -6.65 -16.17
N PHE A 446 32.35 -6.34 -17.22
CA PHE A 446 32.08 -5.19 -18.09
C PHE A 446 30.72 -5.34 -18.77
N PHE A 447 30.49 -6.47 -19.45
CA PHE A 447 29.21 -6.74 -20.12
C PHE A 447 28.04 -6.78 -19.12
N ARG A 448 28.23 -7.34 -17.93
CA ARG A 448 27.20 -7.31 -16.88
C ARG A 448 26.81 -5.87 -16.50
N SER A 449 27.79 -4.98 -16.37
CA SER A 449 27.54 -3.56 -16.07
C SER A 449 26.82 -2.85 -17.21
N VAL A 450 27.24 -3.07 -18.46
CA VAL A 450 26.58 -2.50 -19.65
C VAL A 450 25.13 -2.97 -19.75
N MET A 451 24.87 -4.26 -19.50
CA MET A 451 23.52 -4.82 -19.50
C MET A 451 22.65 -4.26 -18.35
N ALA A 452 23.23 -4.03 -17.17
CA ALA A 452 22.53 -3.42 -16.03
C ALA A 452 22.08 -1.97 -16.34
N GLU A 453 22.97 -1.19 -16.96
CA GLU A 453 22.67 0.17 -17.40
C GLU A 453 21.66 0.19 -18.55
N GLY A 454 21.81 -0.71 -19.52
CA GLY A 454 20.85 -0.86 -20.62
C GLY A 454 19.45 -1.22 -20.12
N PHE A 455 19.33 -2.13 -19.15
CA PHE A 455 18.08 -2.46 -18.47
C PHE A 455 17.47 -1.24 -17.78
N SER A 456 18.30 -0.47 -17.06
CA SER A 456 17.86 0.75 -16.37
C SER A 456 17.40 1.84 -17.32
N MET A 457 18.11 2.03 -18.45
CA MET A 457 17.74 2.98 -19.50
C MET A 457 16.42 2.60 -20.18
N MET A 458 16.24 1.31 -20.50
CA MET A 458 15.01 0.81 -21.12
C MET A 458 13.80 1.01 -20.21
N ILE A 459 13.93 0.68 -18.92
CA ILE A 459 12.83 0.92 -17.96
C ILE A 459 12.50 2.41 -17.90
N SER A 460 13.52 3.27 -17.82
CA SER A 460 13.33 4.72 -17.73
C SER A 460 12.67 5.28 -18.99
N SER A 461 13.08 4.84 -20.18
CA SER A 461 12.44 5.25 -21.44
C SER A 461 11.00 4.76 -21.54
N GLY A 462 10.70 3.56 -21.06
CA GLY A 462 9.33 3.04 -20.94
C GLY A 462 8.43 3.94 -20.10
N THR A 463 8.92 4.40 -18.94
CA THR A 463 8.14 5.30 -18.06
C THR A 463 7.82 6.66 -18.69
N MET A 464 8.64 7.16 -19.62
CA MET A 464 8.36 8.41 -20.34
C MET A 464 7.48 8.18 -21.58
N THR A 465 7.61 7.03 -22.22
CA THR A 465 6.90 6.71 -23.48
C THR A 465 5.41 6.48 -23.24
N VAL A 466 5.03 5.82 -22.14
CA VAL A 466 3.62 5.50 -21.83
C VAL A 466 2.75 6.77 -21.68
N PRO A 467 3.11 7.79 -20.88
CA PRO A 467 2.36 9.04 -20.82
C PRO A 467 2.26 9.77 -22.17
N LEU A 468 3.32 9.72 -22.98
CA LEU A 468 3.32 10.35 -24.32
C LEU A 468 2.33 9.66 -25.25
N ILE A 469 2.32 8.32 -25.30
CA ILE A 469 1.35 7.58 -26.10
C ILE A 469 -0.06 7.83 -25.60
N ALA A 470 -0.28 7.86 -24.28
CA ALA A 470 -1.58 8.17 -23.70
C ALA A 470 -2.04 9.60 -24.07
N ALA A 471 -1.15 10.59 -23.98
CA ALA A 471 -1.44 11.98 -24.34
C ALA A 471 -1.74 12.16 -25.84
N CYS A 472 -1.01 11.45 -26.71
CA CYS A 472 -1.21 11.47 -28.15
C CYS A 472 -2.46 10.69 -28.59
N GLY A 473 -2.72 9.53 -27.97
CA GLY A 473 -3.85 8.66 -28.30
C GLY A 473 -5.18 9.20 -27.79
N TYR A 474 -5.18 9.88 -26.64
CA TYR A 474 -6.40 10.41 -26.05
C TYR A 474 -6.64 11.87 -26.45
N ARG A 475 -7.38 12.09 -27.54
CA ARG A 475 -7.62 13.43 -28.12
C ARG A 475 -8.12 14.47 -27.12
N LYS A 476 -8.94 14.09 -26.12
CA LYS A 476 -9.37 15.01 -25.03
C LYS A 476 -8.18 15.50 -24.20
N VAL A 477 -7.24 14.62 -23.86
CA VAL A 477 -6.02 14.98 -23.13
C VAL A 477 -5.12 15.81 -24.04
N GLY A 478 -4.89 15.38 -25.29
CA GLY A 478 -4.08 16.12 -26.25
C GLY A 478 -4.63 17.53 -26.54
N THR A 479 -5.94 17.71 -26.65
CA THR A 479 -6.57 19.03 -26.83
C THR A 479 -6.49 19.87 -25.57
N ARG A 480 -6.68 19.30 -24.37
CA ARG A 480 -6.46 20.02 -23.10
C ARG A 480 -5.00 20.42 -22.92
N LEU A 481 -4.05 19.55 -23.26
CA LEU A 481 -2.62 19.82 -23.22
C LEU A 481 -2.26 20.91 -24.23
N LYS A 482 -2.73 20.82 -25.47
CA LYS A 482 -2.56 21.88 -26.48
C LYS A 482 -3.18 23.19 -26.01
N LYS A 483 -4.37 23.19 -25.40
CA LYS A 483 -4.98 24.38 -24.80
C LYS A 483 -4.12 24.92 -23.65
N ALA A 484 -3.63 24.09 -22.75
CA ALA A 484 -2.76 24.52 -21.64
C ALA A 484 -1.44 25.12 -22.14
N LEU A 485 -0.81 24.49 -23.13
CA LEU A 485 0.41 24.99 -23.79
C LEU A 485 0.14 26.28 -24.58
N LYS A 486 -1.02 26.39 -25.25
CA LYS A 486 -1.42 27.61 -25.97
C LYS A 486 -1.82 28.73 -25.01
N ILE A 487 -2.41 28.43 -23.85
CA ILE A 487 -2.71 29.39 -22.79
C ILE A 487 -1.41 29.88 -22.14
N SER A 488 -0.38 29.02 -21.99
CA SER A 488 0.92 29.48 -21.47
C SER A 488 1.65 30.38 -22.46
N SER A 489 1.54 30.10 -23.78
CA SER A 489 2.11 30.97 -24.82
C SER A 489 1.32 32.26 -25.01
N ILE A 490 -0.02 32.21 -24.95
CA ILE A 490 -0.89 33.39 -24.99
C ILE A 490 -0.69 34.23 -23.73
N LYS A 491 -0.62 33.65 -22.51
CA LYS A 491 -0.30 34.42 -21.30
C LYS A 491 1.07 35.08 -21.38
N ARG A 492 2.10 34.40 -21.92
CA ARG A 492 3.42 35.04 -22.17
C ARG A 492 3.35 36.18 -23.18
N MET A 493 2.49 36.07 -24.20
CA MET A 493 2.28 37.16 -25.18
C MET A 493 1.41 38.29 -24.63
N TYR A 494 0.38 37.98 -23.84
CA TYR A 494 -0.53 38.96 -23.23
C TYR A 494 0.18 39.77 -22.14
N TRP A 495 1.00 39.13 -21.31
CA TRP A 495 1.81 39.86 -20.31
C TRP A 495 2.84 40.81 -20.97
N LYS A 496 3.20 40.55 -22.24
CA LYS A 496 4.07 41.44 -23.03
C LYS A 496 3.29 42.52 -23.80
N ARG A 497 1.95 42.51 -23.77
CA ARG A 497 1.10 43.35 -24.64
C ARG A 497 -0.06 44.05 -23.91
N THR A 498 -0.37 43.72 -22.67
CA THR A 498 -1.37 44.45 -21.87
C THR A 498 -0.76 45.71 -21.26
N GLY A 499 -0.57 46.71 -22.12
CA GLY A 499 -0.67 48.12 -21.78
C GLY A 499 -1.94 48.77 -22.36
N THR A 500 -2.79 48.03 -23.08
CA THR A 500 -3.97 48.62 -23.73
C THR A 500 -5.17 47.69 -23.68
N THR A 501 -6.18 48.13 -22.95
CA THR A 501 -7.51 47.53 -22.80
C THR A 501 -8.41 47.93 -23.97
N HIS A 502 -8.81 46.98 -24.80
CA HIS A 502 -9.97 47.12 -25.68
C HIS A 502 -10.94 45.95 -25.48
N ALA A 503 -12.22 46.29 -25.50
CA ALA A 503 -13.35 45.41 -25.26
C ALA A 503 -13.49 44.34 -26.37
N LEU A 504 -13.82 43.11 -25.97
CA LEU A 504 -14.04 41.98 -26.87
C LEU A 504 -15.44 42.04 -27.50
N PRO A 505 -15.58 41.82 -28.82
CA PRO A 505 -16.88 41.79 -29.48
C PRO A 505 -17.63 40.49 -29.15
N SER A 506 -18.96 40.58 -29.17
CA SER A 506 -19.90 39.49 -28.94
C SER A 506 -19.70 38.36 -29.95
N VAL A 507 -19.32 37.18 -29.46
CA VAL A 507 -19.08 35.98 -30.27
C VAL A 507 -20.40 35.23 -30.46
N GLU A 508 -20.87 35.13 -31.70
CA GLU A 508 -21.96 34.23 -32.10
C GLU A 508 -21.63 32.78 -31.73
N ALA A 509 -22.64 32.06 -31.20
CA ALA A 509 -22.47 30.70 -30.72
C ALA A 509 -22.08 29.75 -31.87
N PRO A 510 -20.91 29.09 -31.82
CA PRO A 510 -20.42 28.29 -32.93
C PRO A 510 -21.23 27.00 -33.11
N ASN A 511 -21.50 26.65 -34.38
CA ASN A 511 -22.13 25.39 -34.78
C ASN A 511 -21.48 24.18 -34.09
N LEU A 512 -22.32 23.33 -33.48
CA LEU A 512 -21.86 22.16 -32.74
C LEU A 512 -21.33 21.08 -33.70
N ARG A 513 -20.00 20.95 -33.78
CA ARG A 513 -19.34 19.90 -34.58
C ARG A 513 -19.25 18.61 -33.76
N ILE A 514 -20.02 17.59 -34.12
CA ILE A 514 -19.96 16.27 -33.50
C ILE A 514 -19.16 15.35 -34.43
N GLN A 515 -18.21 14.56 -33.92
CA GLN A 515 -17.52 13.57 -34.74
C GLN A 515 -18.12 12.17 -34.55
N ASN A 516 -18.33 11.46 -35.65
CA ASN A 516 -18.76 10.06 -35.59
C ASN A 516 -17.62 9.14 -35.11
N ILE A 517 -17.93 7.86 -34.91
CA ILE A 517 -16.99 6.85 -34.36
C ILE A 517 -15.79 6.59 -35.29
N ARG A 518 -15.91 6.95 -36.57
CA ARG A 518 -14.84 6.90 -37.59
C ARG A 518 -13.99 8.18 -37.62
N GLY A 519 -14.33 9.20 -36.84
CA GLY A 519 -13.62 10.48 -36.78
C GLY A 519 -14.05 11.49 -37.85
N GLN A 520 -15.13 11.23 -38.58
CA GLN A 520 -15.69 12.19 -39.54
C GLN A 520 -16.48 13.28 -38.80
N GLU A 521 -16.27 14.55 -39.16
CA GLU A 521 -17.04 15.68 -38.62
C GLU A 521 -18.45 15.68 -39.22
N LEU A 522 -19.45 15.51 -38.36
CA LEU A 522 -20.85 15.80 -38.64
C LEU A 522 -21.10 17.23 -38.17
N VAL A 523 -21.35 18.13 -39.12
CA VAL A 523 -21.86 19.46 -38.81
C VAL A 523 -23.34 19.28 -38.51
N VAL A 524 -23.69 19.38 -37.24
CA VAL A 524 -25.06 19.23 -36.78
C VAL A 524 -25.67 20.61 -36.62
N GLU A 525 -26.69 20.89 -37.43
CA GLU A 525 -27.47 22.12 -37.35
C GLU A 525 -28.16 22.19 -35.98
N THR A 526 -27.78 23.19 -35.20
CA THR A 526 -27.83 23.11 -33.73
C THR A 526 -29.26 23.20 -33.19
N GLN A 527 -30.21 23.73 -33.95
CA GLN A 527 -31.60 23.92 -33.51
C GLN A 527 -32.43 22.63 -33.47
N HIS A 528 -32.21 21.67 -34.37
CA HIS A 528 -33.09 20.50 -34.49
C HIS A 528 -32.66 19.32 -33.58
N ILE A 529 -31.37 19.21 -33.25
CA ILE A 529 -30.84 18.07 -32.47
C ILE A 529 -30.84 18.35 -30.97
N THR A 530 -30.72 19.60 -30.50
CA THR A 530 -30.86 19.90 -29.06
C THR A 530 -32.23 19.50 -28.53
N THR A 531 -33.32 19.78 -29.25
CA THR A 531 -34.66 19.42 -28.81
C THR A 531 -34.87 17.90 -28.73
N VAL A 532 -34.38 17.13 -29.70
CA VAL A 532 -34.52 15.66 -29.70
C VAL A 532 -33.56 14.99 -28.72
N TYR A 533 -32.32 15.46 -28.60
CA TYR A 533 -31.35 14.91 -27.66
C TYR A 533 -31.73 15.21 -26.21
N PHE A 534 -32.12 16.45 -25.89
CA PHE A 534 -32.54 16.80 -24.54
C PHE A 534 -33.92 16.24 -24.18
N SER A 535 -34.85 16.06 -25.13
CA SER A 535 -36.12 15.37 -24.85
C SER A 535 -35.90 13.90 -24.51
N GLN A 536 -35.00 13.21 -25.22
CA GLN A 536 -34.62 11.83 -24.91
C GLN A 536 -33.84 11.71 -23.60
N LEU A 537 -32.98 12.69 -23.29
CA LEU A 537 -32.26 12.75 -22.01
C LEU A 537 -33.23 12.99 -20.85
N GLN A 538 -34.23 13.85 -21.04
CA GLN A 538 -35.26 14.19 -20.04
C GLN A 538 -36.22 13.02 -19.80
N GLN A 539 -36.59 12.27 -20.85
CA GLN A 539 -37.34 11.01 -20.73
C GLN A 539 -36.57 9.88 -20.02
N GLN A 540 -35.24 9.94 -19.96
CA GLN A 540 -34.43 8.96 -19.22
C GLN A 540 -34.21 9.33 -17.75
N TRP A 541 -34.53 10.57 -17.38
CA TRP A 541 -34.35 11.10 -16.02
C TRP A 541 -35.67 11.21 -15.24
N GLN A 542 -36.80 11.17 -15.93
CA GLN A 542 -38.13 10.89 -15.37
C GLN A 542 -38.34 9.38 -15.33
#